data_AF-A0A3P6T6A1-F1
#
_entry.id   AF-A0A3P6T6A1-F1
#
_cell.length_a   1.000
_cell.length_b   1.000
_cell.length_c   1.000
_cell.angle_alpha   90.00
_cell.angle_beta   90.00
_cell.angle_gamma   90.00
#
_symmetry.space_group_name_H-M   'P 1'
#
loop_
_entity.id
_entity.type
_entity.pdbx_description
1 polymer ?
#
loop_
_entity_poly.entity_id
_entity_poly.type
_entity_poly.pdbx_seq_one_letter_code
_entity_poly.pdbx_strand_id
1 'polypeptide(L)'
;MKQLFFNCHDRLDMPPHVYSVAQTALARLEASEAVSGGTLLTTSLYAQPSGALRIPTQAICLLGRSGAGKSISTEHILEYCICRAATATAADCVDTLTAPKVRAVCCLLDAFTCSRTLLNTNASRSMRLFTIELTPSSAPSSPSAPSSILLRPTRLQVDLFLLDKFRVTRRPEGEPTFHIFYYFLAGLQEDLRRDFMLEDLSSPNLFMTPLQRFSRQWSLRLPTVQAIRYG
;
A
#
# COMPACT_ATOMS: atom_id res chain seq x y z
N MET A 1 5.48 -10.98 -15.30
CA MET A 1 5.67 -9.54 -15.59
C MET A 1 6.64 -8.85 -14.62
N LYS A 2 6.46 -8.94 -13.28
CA LYS A 2 7.34 -8.28 -12.28
C LYS A 2 8.84 -8.56 -12.45
N GLN A 3 9.20 -9.79 -12.83
CA GLN A 3 10.59 -10.25 -13.03
C GLN A 3 11.36 -9.49 -14.11
N LEU A 4 10.66 -8.93 -15.12
CA LEU A 4 11.28 -8.16 -16.20
C LEU A 4 11.96 -6.87 -15.70
N PHE A 5 11.53 -6.36 -14.55
CA PHE A 5 12.00 -5.07 -14.03
C PHE A 5 13.04 -5.21 -12.91
N PHE A 6 13.25 -6.40 -12.32
CA PHE A 6 14.16 -6.56 -11.18
C PHE A 6 15.64 -6.52 -11.58
N ASN A 7 15.98 -7.04 -12.76
CA ASN A 7 17.36 -7.21 -13.23
C ASN A 7 17.68 -6.37 -14.48
N CYS A 8 16.95 -5.27 -14.70
CA CYS A 8 17.17 -4.43 -15.87
C CYS A 8 18.46 -3.61 -15.69
N HIS A 9 19.48 -3.93 -16.49
CA HIS A 9 20.78 -3.25 -16.44
C HIS A 9 20.71 -1.85 -17.05
N ASP A 10 20.05 -1.70 -18.20
CA ASP A 10 19.75 -0.41 -18.79
C ASP A 10 18.32 0.02 -18.44
N ARG A 11 18.19 1.21 -17.83
CA ARG A 11 16.89 1.73 -17.41
C ARG A 11 16.06 2.24 -18.57
N LEU A 12 16.70 2.59 -19.69
CA LEU A 12 16.04 3.09 -20.90
C LEU A 12 15.29 1.98 -21.65
N ASP A 13 15.67 0.73 -21.42
CA ASP A 13 15.03 -0.44 -22.04
C ASP A 13 13.74 -0.88 -21.32
N MET A 14 13.43 -0.30 -20.15
CA MET A 14 12.21 -0.65 -19.42
C MET A 14 10.96 -0.09 -20.12
N PRO A 15 9.95 -0.92 -20.44
CA PRO A 15 8.70 -0.42 -21.00
C PRO A 15 7.94 0.47 -19.99
N PRO A 16 7.08 1.38 -20.47
CA PRO A 16 6.32 2.27 -19.59
C PRO A 16 5.38 1.46 -18.69
N HIS A 17 5.66 1.43 -17.39
CA HIS A 17 4.90 0.66 -16.40
C HIS A 17 5.06 1.26 -14.99
N VAL A 18 4.12 1.04 -14.07
CA VAL A 18 4.26 1.48 -12.67
C VAL A 18 5.51 0.90 -11.98
N TYR A 19 5.99 -0.25 -12.46
CA TYR A 19 7.21 -0.89 -11.98
C TYR A 19 8.48 -0.17 -12.44
N SER A 20 8.50 0.43 -13.64
CA SER A 20 9.67 1.19 -14.09
C SER A 20 9.83 2.50 -13.30
N VAL A 21 8.72 3.11 -12.88
CA VAL A 21 8.71 4.25 -11.95
C VAL A 21 9.26 3.83 -10.58
N ALA A 22 8.77 2.72 -10.01
CA ALA A 22 9.24 2.21 -8.73
C ALA A 22 10.73 1.84 -8.78
N GLN A 23 11.17 1.15 -9.84
CA GLN A 23 12.58 0.79 -10.06
C GLN A 23 13.47 2.02 -10.14
N THR A 24 13.03 3.07 -10.86
CA THR A 24 13.78 4.32 -11.00
C THR A 24 13.89 5.06 -9.66
N ALA A 25 12.83 5.10 -8.86
CA ALA A 25 12.85 5.70 -7.53
C ALA A 25 13.84 4.95 -6.61
N LEU A 26 13.78 3.62 -6.56
CA LEU A 26 14.70 2.81 -5.76
C LEU A 26 16.15 2.93 -6.24
N ALA A 27 16.39 2.91 -7.54
CA ALA A 27 17.73 3.01 -8.08
C ALA A 27 18.39 4.39 -7.85
N ARG A 28 17.58 5.45 -7.69
CA ARG A 28 18.05 6.78 -7.24
C ARG A 28 18.43 6.79 -5.75
N LEU A 29 17.72 6.02 -4.93
CA LEU A 29 18.08 5.84 -3.52
C LEU A 29 19.40 5.08 -3.39
N GLU A 30 19.62 4.05 -4.20
CA GLU A 30 20.82 3.22 -4.18
C GLU A 30 22.06 3.90 -4.80
N ALA A 31 21.86 4.79 -5.78
CA ALA A 31 22.95 5.55 -6.41
C ALA A 31 23.51 6.67 -5.52
N SER A 32 22.90 6.96 -4.38
CA SER A 32 23.40 7.96 -3.44
C SER A 32 24.55 7.39 -2.62
N GLU A 33 25.76 7.41 -3.18
CA GLU A 33 26.99 7.04 -2.49
C GLU A 33 27.29 7.99 -1.30
N ALA A 34 28.09 7.47 -0.35
CA ALA A 34 28.79 8.28 0.64
C ALA A 34 29.57 9.36 -0.11
N VAL A 35 29.35 10.63 0.21
CA VAL A 35 30.35 11.66 -0.10
C VAL A 35 31.57 11.34 0.76
N SER A 36 32.47 10.51 0.23
CA SER A 36 33.83 10.40 0.73
C SER A 36 34.55 11.68 0.30
N GLY A 37 35.21 12.34 1.26
CA GLY A 37 35.65 13.74 1.18
C GLY A 37 36.24 14.17 -0.16
N GLY A 38 35.59 15.15 -0.79
CA GLY A 38 36.05 15.79 -2.02
C GLY A 38 35.22 17.03 -2.33
N THR A 39 35.89 18.18 -2.35
CA THR A 39 35.36 19.54 -2.46
C THR A 39 34.42 19.79 -3.65
N LEU A 40 33.25 20.42 -3.42
CA LEU A 40 32.77 21.69 -4.03
C LEU A 40 31.22 21.85 -4.02
N LEU A 41 30.79 23.02 -3.53
CA LEU A 41 29.68 23.88 -3.95
C LEU A 41 28.32 23.24 -4.31
N THR A 42 27.35 23.33 -3.41
CA THR A 42 26.03 23.97 -3.69
C THR A 42 25.21 24.15 -2.41
N THR A 43 24.49 25.26 -2.41
CA THR A 43 23.81 25.97 -1.33
C THR A 43 22.69 25.18 -0.64
N SER A 44 22.80 24.98 0.67
CA SER A 44 21.66 24.73 1.56
C SER A 44 22.03 25.19 2.98
N LEU A 45 21.43 26.30 3.40
CA LEU A 45 21.56 26.89 4.74
C LEU A 45 20.88 25.98 5.76
N TYR A 46 21.55 24.95 6.26
CA TYR A 46 21.36 24.27 7.56
C TYR A 46 22.33 23.08 7.59
N ALA A 47 23.62 23.37 7.72
CA ALA A 47 24.65 22.37 7.89
C ALA A 47 24.77 22.00 9.38
N GLN A 48 24.57 20.73 9.70
CA GLN A 48 24.96 20.09 10.96
C GLN A 48 26.11 19.11 10.67
N PRO A 49 27.13 18.96 11.53
CA PRO A 49 28.29 18.13 11.24
C PRO A 49 28.10 16.73 11.84
N SER A 50 27.90 15.71 11.01
CA SER A 50 28.27 14.31 11.33
C SER A 50 28.16 13.47 10.06
N GLY A 51 29.17 12.64 9.77
CA GLY A 51 29.32 11.85 8.54
C GLY A 51 28.30 10.71 8.37
N ALA A 52 27.01 11.03 8.33
CA ALA A 52 25.94 10.12 7.94
C ALA A 52 25.66 10.24 6.44
N LEU A 53 25.68 9.11 5.75
CA LEU A 53 25.31 8.95 4.34
C LEU A 53 23.88 9.49 4.13
N ARG A 54 23.73 10.68 3.52
CA ARG A 54 22.42 11.31 3.33
C ARG A 54 21.75 10.76 2.08
N ILE A 55 21.14 9.58 2.18
CA ILE A 55 20.33 9.02 1.10
C ILE A 55 19.10 9.94 0.89
N PRO A 56 18.88 10.51 -0.31
CA PRO A 56 17.78 11.44 -0.56
C PRO A 56 16.44 10.70 -0.65
N THR A 57 15.50 11.03 0.23
CA THR A 57 14.15 10.46 0.24
C THR A 57 13.46 10.63 -1.13
N GLN A 58 12.78 9.59 -1.60
CA GLN A 58 11.95 9.64 -2.81
C GLN A 58 10.47 9.60 -2.45
N ALA A 59 9.64 10.28 -3.24
CA ALA A 59 8.19 10.25 -3.11
C ALA A 59 7.54 9.99 -4.47
N ILE A 60 6.53 9.13 -4.49
CA ILE A 60 5.70 8.87 -5.67
C ILE A 60 4.29 9.38 -5.37
N CYS A 61 3.81 10.35 -6.13
CA CYS A 61 2.47 10.89 -6.00
C CYS A 61 1.61 10.44 -7.18
N LEU A 62 0.49 9.77 -6.89
CA LEU A 62 -0.46 9.32 -7.90
C LEU A 62 -1.64 10.28 -7.97
N LEU A 63 -1.79 10.93 -9.12
CA LEU A 63 -2.83 11.93 -9.37
C LEU A 63 -3.88 11.39 -10.34
N GLY A 64 -5.13 11.85 -10.18
CA GLY A 64 -6.22 11.49 -11.09
C GLY A 64 -7.59 11.48 -10.42
N ARG A 65 -8.65 11.47 -11.25
CA ARG A 65 -10.05 11.42 -10.80
C ARG A 65 -10.37 10.10 -10.07
N SER A 66 -11.50 10.05 -9.36
CA SER A 66 -11.99 8.79 -8.79
C SER A 66 -12.15 7.75 -9.91
N GLY A 67 -11.74 6.50 -9.64
CA GLY A 67 -11.76 5.42 -10.63
C GLY A 67 -10.52 5.32 -11.54
N ALA A 68 -9.58 6.27 -11.50
CA ALA A 68 -8.38 6.26 -12.36
C ALA A 68 -7.32 5.19 -12.02
N GLY A 69 -7.59 4.26 -11.09
CA GLY A 69 -6.65 3.18 -10.75
C GLY A 69 -5.53 3.53 -9.77
N LYS A 70 -5.61 4.68 -9.08
CA LYS A 70 -4.59 5.14 -8.11
C LYS A 70 -4.28 4.10 -7.02
N SER A 71 -5.31 3.61 -6.33
CA SER A 71 -5.12 2.68 -5.20
C SER A 71 -4.50 1.35 -5.63
N ILE A 72 -4.91 0.82 -6.79
CA ILE A 72 -4.35 -0.40 -7.38
C ILE A 72 -2.89 -0.19 -7.78
N SER A 73 -2.58 0.97 -8.37
CA SER A 73 -1.20 1.33 -8.73
C SER A 73 -0.30 1.45 -7.50
N THR A 74 -0.81 2.02 -6.40
CA THR A 74 -0.09 2.06 -5.11
C THR A 74 0.22 0.65 -4.62
N GLU A 75 -0.76 -0.25 -4.57
CA GLU A 75 -0.56 -1.64 -4.14
C GLU A 75 0.54 -2.33 -4.97
N HIS A 76 0.50 -2.18 -6.30
CA HIS A 76 1.51 -2.73 -7.19
C HIS A 76 2.92 -2.17 -6.94
N ILE A 77 3.04 -0.85 -6.70
CA ILE A 77 4.33 -0.22 -6.37
C ILE A 77 4.86 -0.77 -5.03
N LEU A 78 4.02 -0.85 -4.00
CA LEU A 78 4.41 -1.37 -2.69
C LEU A 78 4.89 -2.83 -2.78
N GLU A 79 4.09 -3.69 -3.44
CA GLU A 79 4.46 -5.09 -3.65
C GLU A 79 5.77 -5.22 -4.43
N TYR A 80 5.99 -4.37 -5.43
CA TYR A 80 7.22 -4.37 -6.21
C TYR A 80 8.45 -4.06 -5.35
N CYS A 81 8.39 -2.99 -4.55
CA CYS A 81 9.48 -2.59 -3.64
C CYS A 81 9.83 -3.70 -2.64
N ILE A 82 8.82 -4.42 -2.14
CA ILE A 82 9.01 -5.50 -1.17
C ILE A 82 9.57 -6.76 -1.82
N CYS A 83 9.03 -7.17 -2.98
CA CYS A 83 9.49 -8.37 -3.68
C CYS A 83 10.95 -8.24 -4.17
N ARG A 84 11.39 -7.05 -4.59
CA ARG A 84 12.76 -6.85 -5.08
C ARG A 84 13.82 -7.14 -4.02
N ALA A 85 13.50 -6.93 -2.76
CA ALA A 85 14.43 -7.19 -1.66
C ALA A 85 14.41 -8.64 -1.18
N ALA A 86 13.30 -9.36 -1.39
CA ALA A 86 13.18 -10.77 -1.03
C ALA A 86 14.05 -11.69 -1.91
N THR A 87 14.38 -11.27 -3.14
CA THR A 87 15.25 -12.03 -4.04
C THR A 87 16.73 -12.00 -3.64
N ALA A 88 17.13 -11.16 -2.68
CA ALA A 88 18.54 -10.99 -2.28
C ALA A 88 19.01 -11.95 -1.17
N THR A 89 18.12 -12.44 -0.30
CA THR A 89 18.47 -13.39 0.77
C THR A 89 17.27 -14.27 1.15
N ALA A 90 17.30 -15.54 0.74
CA ALA A 90 16.23 -16.53 0.98
C ALA A 90 16.33 -17.24 2.34
N ALA A 91 17.26 -16.85 3.22
CA ALA A 91 17.47 -17.48 4.50
C ALA A 91 17.33 -16.44 5.63
N ASP A 92 16.52 -16.77 6.62
CA ASP A 92 16.50 -16.19 7.97
C ASP A 92 15.95 -14.77 8.14
N CYS A 93 14.63 -14.62 8.15
CA CYS A 93 13.95 -13.72 9.10
C CYS A 93 12.42 -13.90 9.09
N VAL A 94 11.92 -14.48 10.20
CA VAL A 94 10.50 -14.74 10.50
C VAL A 94 9.66 -13.46 10.61
N ASP A 95 10.28 -12.28 10.71
CA ASP A 95 9.61 -11.00 10.92
C ASP A 95 9.71 -10.02 9.73
N THR A 96 9.72 -10.54 8.51
CA THR A 96 9.83 -9.70 7.31
C THR A 96 8.50 -9.13 6.85
N LEU A 97 8.57 -7.90 6.34
CA LEU A 97 7.53 -7.29 5.52
C LEU A 97 7.40 -8.09 4.23
N THR A 98 6.27 -8.79 4.04
CA THR A 98 6.02 -9.62 2.86
C THR A 98 4.89 -9.04 2.00
N ALA A 99 4.89 -9.34 0.71
CA ALA A 99 3.84 -8.89 -0.20
C ALA A 99 2.42 -9.32 0.25
N PRO A 100 2.19 -10.56 0.76
CA PRO A 100 0.89 -10.94 1.32
C PRO A 100 0.46 -10.08 2.52
N LYS A 101 1.39 -9.76 3.43
CA LYS A 101 1.10 -8.87 4.58
C LYS A 101 0.66 -7.48 4.11
N VAL A 102 1.34 -6.92 3.11
CA VAL A 102 0.97 -5.60 2.55
C VAL A 102 -0.38 -5.63 1.86
N ARG A 103 -0.67 -6.67 1.09
CA ARG A 103 -2.00 -6.84 0.50
C ARG A 103 -3.09 -6.91 1.57
N ALA A 104 -2.85 -7.63 2.67
CA ALA A 104 -3.78 -7.69 3.80
C ALA A 104 -4.01 -6.30 4.43
N VAL A 105 -2.96 -5.50 4.60
CA VAL A 105 -3.07 -4.11 5.07
C VAL A 105 -3.90 -3.26 4.08
N CYS A 106 -3.64 -3.35 2.78
CA CYS A 106 -4.42 -2.64 1.76
C CYS A 106 -5.91 -3.03 1.79
N CYS A 107 -6.21 -4.32 1.95
CA CYS A 107 -7.57 -4.83 2.11
C CYS A 107 -8.26 -4.29 3.37
N LEU A 108 -7.55 -4.22 4.50
CA LEU A 108 -8.07 -3.62 5.72
C LEU A 108 -8.38 -2.13 5.52
N LEU A 109 -7.45 -1.39 4.92
CA LEU A 109 -7.65 0.02 4.62
C LEU A 109 -8.86 0.24 3.70
N ASP A 110 -9.04 -0.60 2.69
CA ASP A 110 -10.21 -0.54 1.80
C ASP A 110 -11.51 -0.82 2.56
N ALA A 111 -11.54 -1.80 3.46
CA ALA A 111 -12.72 -2.06 4.28
C ALA A 111 -13.13 -0.83 5.10
N PHE A 112 -12.17 -0.19 5.77
CA PHE A 112 -12.44 0.92 6.69
C PHE A 112 -12.58 2.29 6.02
N THR A 113 -11.95 2.51 4.87
CA THR A 113 -11.83 3.85 4.28
C THR A 113 -12.38 3.96 2.86
N CYS A 114 -12.85 2.86 2.26
CA CYS A 114 -13.56 2.90 0.98
C CYS A 114 -15.06 2.70 1.15
N SER A 115 -15.79 3.34 0.23
CA SER A 115 -17.24 3.14 0.06
C SER A 115 -17.57 3.08 -1.42
N ARG A 116 -18.72 2.50 -1.75
CA ARG A 116 -19.28 2.64 -3.10
C ARG A 116 -19.83 4.06 -3.27
N THR A 117 -19.56 4.66 -4.43
CA THR A 117 -20.17 5.90 -4.92
C THR A 117 -20.82 5.65 -6.28
N LEU A 118 -21.50 6.66 -6.83
CA LEU A 118 -22.09 6.57 -8.18
C LEU A 118 -21.04 6.29 -9.27
N LEU A 119 -19.80 6.78 -9.10
CA LEU A 119 -18.74 6.70 -10.13
C LEU A 119 -17.74 5.57 -9.89
N ASN A 120 -17.62 5.06 -8.66
CA ASN A 120 -16.62 4.07 -8.31
C ASN A 120 -17.13 3.18 -7.17
N THR A 121 -17.12 1.86 -7.39
CA THR A 121 -17.61 0.89 -6.41
C THR A 121 -16.69 0.68 -5.21
N ASN A 122 -15.42 1.08 -5.31
CA ASN A 122 -14.41 1.03 -4.24
C ASN A 122 -13.69 2.38 -4.16
N ALA A 123 -14.45 3.45 -3.87
CA ALA A 123 -13.91 4.80 -3.81
C ALA A 123 -13.23 5.05 -2.47
N SER A 124 -11.92 5.30 -2.48
CA SER A 124 -11.20 5.75 -1.29
C SER A 124 -11.73 7.11 -0.83
N ARG A 125 -12.13 7.18 0.44
CA ARG A 125 -12.65 8.38 1.12
C ARG A 125 -11.69 8.93 2.17
N SER A 126 -10.42 8.55 2.06
CA SER A 126 -9.30 9.12 2.81
C SER A 126 -8.10 9.25 1.89
N MET A 127 -7.20 10.16 2.24
CA MET A 127 -5.84 10.18 1.72
C MET A 127 -4.99 9.17 2.51
N ARG A 128 -4.14 8.43 1.81
CA ARG A 128 -3.25 7.42 2.39
C ARG A 128 -1.81 7.76 2.03
N LEU A 129 -0.96 7.91 3.03
CA LEU A 129 0.49 8.05 2.85
C LEU A 129 1.16 6.75 3.30
N PHE A 130 1.83 6.08 2.38
CA PHE A 130 2.60 4.89 2.67
C PHE A 130 4.08 5.26 2.74
N THR A 131 4.70 4.99 3.88
CA THR A 131 6.12 5.23 4.13
C THR A 131 6.82 3.89 4.26
N ILE A 132 7.74 3.59 3.35
CA ILE A 132 8.60 2.39 3.43
C ILE A 132 9.94 2.83 4.00
N GLU A 133 10.32 2.27 5.15
CA GLU A 133 11.67 2.42 5.68
C GLU A 133 12.58 1.39 5.00
N LEU A 134 13.70 1.88 4.47
CA LEU A 134 14.69 1.10 3.76
C LEU A 134 16.00 1.14 4.54
N THR A 135 16.58 -0.03 4.80
CA THR A 135 17.87 -0.18 5.47
C THR A 135 18.90 -0.69 4.47
N PRO A 136 20.11 -0.11 4.43
CA PRO A 136 21.18 -0.63 3.58
C PRO A 136 21.55 -2.05 4.01
N SER A 137 21.58 -2.94 3.03
CA SER A 137 22.13 -4.28 3.12
C SER A 137 23.37 -4.29 2.25
N SER A 138 24.53 -4.47 2.87
CA SER A 138 25.76 -4.75 2.14
C SER A 138 25.64 -6.17 1.58
N ALA A 139 25.45 -6.31 0.27
CA ALA A 139 25.80 -7.57 -0.37
C ALA A 139 27.31 -7.79 -0.20
N PRO A 140 27.80 -9.03 0.03
CA PRO A 140 29.23 -9.30 -0.05
C PRO A 140 29.67 -8.97 -1.49
N SER A 141 30.37 -7.85 -1.64
CA SER A 141 30.92 -7.45 -2.92
C SER A 141 31.93 -8.52 -3.35
N SER A 142 31.65 -9.16 -4.47
CA SER A 142 32.72 -9.70 -5.30
C SER A 142 33.75 -8.57 -5.50
N PRO A 143 35.06 -8.81 -5.36
CA PRO A 143 36.09 -7.76 -5.38
C PRO A 143 36.17 -6.97 -6.70
N SER A 144 35.40 -7.36 -7.73
CA SER A 144 35.35 -6.73 -9.05
C SER A 144 34.05 -5.99 -9.38
N ALA A 145 33.05 -5.97 -8.49
CA ALA A 145 31.78 -5.28 -8.73
C ALA A 145 31.72 -3.95 -7.97
N PRO A 146 31.21 -2.86 -8.58
CA PRO A 146 31.00 -1.61 -7.87
C PRO A 146 30.10 -1.84 -6.66
N SER A 147 30.44 -1.16 -5.56
CA SER A 147 29.81 -1.22 -4.24
C SER A 147 28.35 -0.74 -4.25
N SER A 148 27.45 -1.41 -4.96
CA SER A 148 26.04 -1.05 -4.97
C SER A 148 25.41 -1.44 -3.62
N ILE A 149 25.06 -0.43 -2.81
CA ILE A 149 24.27 -0.63 -1.61
C ILE A 149 22.89 -1.12 -2.06
N LEU A 150 22.51 -2.33 -1.64
CA LEU A 150 21.15 -2.80 -1.83
C LEU A 150 20.28 -2.31 -0.68
N LEU A 151 19.13 -1.72 -0.98
CA LEU A 151 18.20 -1.26 0.04
C LEU A 151 17.14 -2.32 0.31
N ARG A 152 17.00 -2.70 1.60
CA ARG A 152 16.00 -3.65 2.06
C ARG A 152 14.87 -2.94 2.81
N PRO A 153 13.59 -3.16 2.45
CA PRO A 153 12.47 -2.65 3.21
C PRO A 153 12.34 -3.38 4.54
N THR A 154 12.36 -2.62 5.62
CA THR A 154 12.30 -3.12 7.00
C THR A 154 10.97 -2.79 7.66
N ARG A 155 10.34 -1.67 7.31
CA ARG A 155 9.06 -1.24 7.88
C ARG A 155 8.15 -0.60 6.85
N LEU A 156 6.85 -0.80 7.04
CA LEU A 156 5.79 -0.05 6.36
C LEU A 156 4.96 0.71 7.40
N GLN A 157 4.92 2.03 7.29
CA GLN A 157 4.01 2.89 8.03
C GLN A 157 2.92 3.40 7.08
N VAL A 158 1.68 3.48 7.58
CA VAL A 158 0.56 4.02 6.83
C VAL A 158 -0.11 5.13 7.65
N ASP A 159 -0.09 6.34 7.10
CA ASP A 159 -0.78 7.48 7.69
C ASP A 159 -2.07 7.77 6.91
N LEU A 160 -3.17 7.98 7.64
CA LEU A 160 -4.49 8.26 7.08
C LEU A 160 -4.88 9.69 7.35
N PHE A 161 -5.23 10.41 6.30
CA PHE A 161 -5.63 11.81 6.36
C PHE A 161 -6.99 12.02 5.71
N LEU A 162 -7.70 13.06 6.16
CA LEU A 162 -8.93 13.55 5.52
C LEU A 162 -9.99 12.45 5.30
N LEU A 163 -10.15 11.55 6.27
CA LEU A 163 -11.24 10.58 6.23
C LEU A 163 -12.59 11.31 6.19
N ASP A 164 -13.47 10.89 5.29
CA ASP A 164 -14.86 11.35 5.18
C ASP A 164 -15.71 10.82 6.36
N LYS A 165 -15.43 11.34 7.57
CA LYS A 165 -16.06 10.92 8.83
C LYS A 165 -17.58 11.09 8.80
N PHE A 166 -18.08 12.01 7.98
CA PHE A 166 -19.52 12.29 7.85
C PHE A 166 -20.30 11.06 7.38
N ARG A 167 -19.71 10.18 6.54
CA ARG A 167 -20.37 8.94 6.08
C ARG A 167 -20.70 7.94 7.18
N VAL A 168 -20.08 8.07 8.35
CA VAL A 168 -20.39 7.25 9.52
C VAL A 168 -21.73 7.68 10.14
N THR A 169 -21.99 8.98 10.21
CA THR A 169 -23.18 9.54 10.86
C THR A 169 -24.31 9.83 9.88
N ARG A 170 -23.99 10.17 8.63
CA ARG A 170 -24.96 10.46 7.57
C ARG A 170 -24.41 10.08 6.21
N ARG A 171 -25.13 9.22 5.50
CA ARG A 171 -24.79 8.84 4.13
C ARG A 171 -25.25 9.89 3.14
N PRO A 172 -24.47 10.17 2.08
CA PRO A 172 -24.99 10.85 0.90
C PRO A 172 -26.17 10.09 0.30
N GLU A 173 -27.12 10.81 -0.26
CA GLU A 173 -28.30 10.21 -0.88
C GLU A 173 -27.89 9.28 -2.03
N GLY A 174 -28.48 8.09 -2.08
CA GLY A 174 -28.16 7.07 -3.08
C GLY A 174 -26.82 6.34 -2.87
N GLU A 175 -26.03 6.69 -1.85
CA GLU A 175 -24.74 6.03 -1.57
C GLU A 175 -24.76 5.23 -0.25
N PRO A 176 -24.08 4.07 -0.20
CA PRO A 176 -23.86 3.34 1.04
C PRO A 176 -22.76 3.98 1.91
N THR A 177 -22.66 3.49 3.15
CA THR A 177 -21.54 3.81 4.06
C THR A 177 -20.29 2.98 3.72
N PHE A 178 -19.27 3.01 4.60
CA PHE A 178 -18.03 2.25 4.45
C PHE A 178 -18.25 0.74 4.38
N HIS A 179 -17.39 0.05 3.63
CA HIS A 179 -17.49 -1.39 3.41
C HIS A 179 -17.44 -2.22 4.71
N ILE A 180 -16.67 -1.77 5.70
CA ILE A 180 -16.51 -2.48 6.98
C ILE A 180 -17.83 -2.79 7.67
N PHE A 181 -18.81 -1.88 7.62
CA PHE A 181 -20.11 -2.11 8.25
C PHE A 181 -20.87 -3.25 7.58
N TYR A 182 -20.78 -3.35 6.24
CA TYR A 182 -21.39 -4.45 5.50
C TYR A 182 -20.64 -5.76 5.71
N TYR A 183 -19.32 -5.73 5.79
CA TYR A 183 -18.50 -6.92 6.08
C TYR A 183 -18.75 -7.44 7.49
N PHE A 184 -18.86 -6.53 8.46
CA PHE A 184 -19.20 -6.87 9.84
C PHE A 184 -20.56 -7.57 9.92
N LEU A 185 -21.62 -6.98 9.36
CA LEU A 185 -22.96 -7.59 9.39
C LEU A 185 -23.04 -8.92 8.63
N ALA A 186 -22.30 -9.06 7.53
CA ALA A 186 -22.28 -10.30 6.74
C ALA A 186 -21.41 -11.40 7.37
N GLY A 187 -20.41 -11.03 8.17
CA GLY A 187 -19.48 -11.95 8.82
C GLY A 187 -19.81 -12.30 10.26
N LEU A 188 -20.81 -11.63 10.86
CA LEU A 188 -21.19 -11.84 12.25
C LEU A 188 -21.88 -13.20 12.45
N GLN A 189 -21.46 -13.94 13.48
CA GLN A 189 -22.13 -15.18 13.89
C GLN A 189 -23.48 -14.89 14.56
N GLU A 190 -24.40 -15.86 14.56
CA GLU A 190 -25.76 -15.68 15.08
C GLU A 190 -25.79 -15.32 16.58
N ASP A 191 -24.91 -15.91 17.39
CA ASP A 191 -24.85 -15.59 18.82
C ASP A 191 -24.43 -14.13 19.06
N LEU A 192 -23.37 -13.67 18.39
CA LEU A 192 -22.95 -12.26 18.45
C LEU A 192 -23.99 -11.31 17.86
N ARG A 193 -24.77 -11.77 16.89
CA ARG A 193 -25.86 -10.98 16.31
C ARG A 193 -27.00 -10.76 17.30
N ARG A 194 -27.30 -11.77 18.13
CA ARG A 194 -28.20 -11.65 19.30
C ARG A 194 -27.62 -10.71 20.34
N ASP A 195 -26.37 -10.91 20.73
CA ASP A 195 -25.69 -10.11 21.76
C ASP A 195 -25.61 -8.62 21.39
N PHE A 196 -25.40 -8.31 20.12
CA PHE A 196 -25.36 -6.95 19.61
C PHE A 196 -26.73 -6.40 19.17
N MET A 197 -27.81 -7.17 19.32
CA MET A 197 -29.18 -6.81 18.92
C MET A 197 -29.29 -6.41 17.43
N LEU A 198 -28.61 -7.14 16.55
CA LEU A 198 -28.52 -6.88 15.10
C LEU A 198 -29.38 -7.84 14.27
N GLU A 199 -30.36 -8.50 14.87
CA GLU A 199 -31.19 -9.52 14.22
C GLU A 199 -32.10 -8.91 13.16
N ASP A 200 -32.84 -7.85 13.51
CA ASP A 200 -33.77 -7.18 12.60
C ASP A 200 -33.14 -5.96 11.94
N LEU A 201 -32.74 -6.13 10.68
CA LEU A 201 -32.25 -5.07 9.79
C LEU A 201 -33.28 -4.67 8.72
N SER A 202 -34.54 -5.13 8.86
CA SER A 202 -35.60 -4.81 7.91
C SER A 202 -36.14 -3.39 8.08
N SER A 203 -36.00 -2.83 9.28
CA SER A 203 -36.35 -1.44 9.56
C SER A 203 -35.44 -0.47 8.80
N PRO A 204 -35.97 0.68 8.34
CA PRO A 204 -35.18 1.68 7.63
C PRO A 204 -34.06 2.21 8.52
N ASN A 205 -32.81 1.96 8.12
CA ASN A 205 -31.63 2.38 8.85
C ASN A 205 -31.07 3.69 8.27
N LEU A 206 -30.91 4.72 9.11
CA LEU A 206 -30.37 6.03 8.70
C LEU A 206 -28.86 5.98 8.37
N PHE A 207 -28.13 5.03 8.95
CA PHE A 207 -26.68 4.90 8.84
C PHE A 207 -26.23 3.87 7.79
N MET A 208 -27.12 2.94 7.41
CA MET A 208 -26.81 1.93 6.39
C MET A 208 -27.92 1.78 5.35
N THR A 209 -27.54 1.71 4.08
CA THR A 209 -28.48 1.34 3.02
C THR A 209 -28.76 -0.16 3.12
N PRO A 210 -30.03 -0.62 3.09
CA PRO A 210 -30.35 -2.04 3.01
C PRO A 210 -29.65 -2.67 1.81
N LEU A 211 -29.07 -3.85 2.01
CA LEU A 211 -28.49 -4.61 0.90
C LEU A 211 -29.64 -5.07 0.00
N GLN A 212 -29.84 -4.40 -1.15
CA GLN A 212 -30.91 -4.73 -2.12
C GLN A 212 -30.79 -6.13 -2.76
N ARG A 213 -29.86 -6.98 -2.32
CA ARG A 213 -29.74 -8.38 -2.75
C ARG A 213 -29.30 -9.29 -1.62
N PHE A 214 -30.18 -10.23 -1.27
CA PHE A 214 -29.84 -11.48 -0.58
C PHE A 214 -29.11 -12.43 -1.55
N SER A 215 -28.07 -11.97 -2.24
CA SER A 215 -27.33 -12.84 -3.16
C SER A 215 -26.15 -13.46 -2.42
N ARG A 216 -26.18 -14.78 -2.27
CA ARG A 216 -25.06 -15.68 -1.91
C ARG A 216 -23.78 -15.50 -2.79
N GLN A 217 -23.70 -14.47 -3.63
CA GLN A 217 -22.62 -14.18 -4.57
C GLN A 217 -21.52 -13.26 -4.03
N TRP A 218 -21.67 -12.64 -2.86
CA TRP A 218 -20.62 -11.75 -2.32
C TRP A 218 -19.34 -12.50 -1.90
N SER A 219 -19.43 -13.81 -1.61
CA SER A 219 -18.27 -14.68 -1.37
C SER A 219 -17.38 -14.88 -2.60
N LEU A 220 -17.91 -14.62 -3.81
CA LEU A 220 -17.22 -14.91 -5.08
C LEU A 220 -16.67 -13.67 -5.80
N ARG A 221 -16.98 -12.44 -5.34
CA ARG A 221 -16.61 -11.21 -6.06
C ARG A 221 -15.75 -10.22 -5.27
N LEU A 222 -15.48 -10.48 -4.00
CA LEU A 222 -14.59 -9.64 -3.20
C LEU A 222 -13.31 -10.42 -2.89
N PRO A 223 -12.17 -10.06 -3.51
CA PRO A 223 -10.87 -10.66 -3.20
C PRO A 223 -10.57 -10.63 -1.69
N THR A 224 -11.07 -9.59 -1.01
CA THR A 224 -10.94 -9.37 0.44
C THR A 224 -11.62 -10.44 1.30
N VAL A 225 -12.76 -10.99 0.88
CA VAL A 225 -13.48 -12.03 1.66
C VAL A 225 -12.84 -13.41 1.45
N GLN A 226 -12.26 -13.67 0.27
CA GLN A 226 -11.52 -14.90 0.02
C GLN A 226 -10.16 -14.92 0.73
N ALA A 227 -9.48 -13.78 0.84
CA ALA A 227 -8.20 -13.67 1.54
C ALA A 227 -8.30 -13.99 3.05
N ILE A 228 -9.44 -13.72 3.69
CA ILE A 228 -9.66 -13.97 5.13
C ILE A 228 -10.01 -15.45 5.40
N ARG A 229 -10.51 -16.20 4.41
CA ARG A 229 -10.90 -17.62 4.58
C ARG A 229 -9.78 -18.63 4.37
N TYR A 230 -8.66 -18.22 3.78
CA TYR A 230 -7.55 -19.12 3.42
C TYR A 230 -6.19 -18.66 3.97
N GLY A 231 -6.19 -17.80 4.98
CA GLY A 231 -5.01 -17.42 5.76
C GLY A 231 -4.92 -18.19 7.06
#